data_AF-A0A355AG65-F1
#
_entry.id   AF-A0A355AG65-F1
#
_cell.length_a   1.000
_cell.length_b   1.000
_cell.length_c   1.000
_cell.angle_alpha   90.00
_cell.angle_beta   90.00
_cell.angle_gamma   90.00
#
_symmetry.space_group_name_H-M   'P 1'
#
loop_
_entity.id
_entity.type
_entity.pdbx_description
1 polymer ?
#
loop_
_entity_poly.entity_id
_entity_poly.type
_entity_poly.pdbx_seq_one_letter_code
_entity_poly.pdbx_strand_id
1 'polypeptide(L)'
;MNNLPTALLVFLLLLSSTPLPGVENAAGPEAWPMFRGTPSGAGRSTVVLQLPLKEHWSRRFEGGAFAATPVIYADTIYLGDLDGHFTALSLDTGKTLWQFDSSDSGFPSAAAVSTEPEYPFVVVGDDFGVIRCLNTNSGKVVWDLSMEGEISGGPTILHSSETPVVLVGSQDATLVCLQLTDGKILWRHEIADQIRCSPTVD
;
A
#
# COMPACT_ATOMS: atom_id res chain seq x y z
N MET A 1 37.24 -13.30 -63.07
CA MET A 1 36.34 -12.27 -62.52
C MET A 1 35.67 -12.87 -61.29
N ASN A 2 35.72 -12.13 -60.20
CA ASN A 2 35.76 -12.64 -58.82
C ASN A 2 34.38 -13.04 -58.28
N ASN A 3 34.29 -14.21 -57.65
CA ASN A 3 33.19 -14.55 -56.75
C ASN A 3 33.79 -14.75 -55.35
N LEU A 4 33.58 -13.77 -54.46
CA LEU A 4 33.85 -13.91 -53.02
C LEU A 4 32.77 -14.82 -52.39
N PRO A 5 33.10 -15.65 -51.39
CA PRO A 5 32.09 -16.36 -50.61
C PRO A 5 31.48 -15.42 -49.57
N THR A 6 30.16 -15.44 -49.47
CA THR A 6 29.36 -14.74 -48.45
C THR A 6 29.62 -15.38 -47.09
N ALA A 7 30.36 -14.69 -46.22
CA ALA A 7 30.51 -15.10 -44.82
C ALA A 7 29.22 -14.72 -44.06
N LEU A 8 28.47 -15.73 -43.65
CA LEU A 8 27.31 -15.59 -42.76
C LEU A 8 27.84 -15.33 -41.33
N LEU A 9 27.82 -14.07 -40.90
CA LEU A 9 28.18 -13.68 -39.53
C LEU A 9 26.94 -13.89 -38.64
N VAL A 10 26.89 -14.98 -37.90
CA VAL A 10 25.87 -15.20 -36.86
C VAL A 10 26.28 -14.41 -35.63
N PHE A 11 25.61 -13.28 -35.38
CA PHE A 11 25.69 -12.58 -34.10
C PHE A 11 24.93 -13.40 -33.05
N LEU A 12 25.66 -14.15 -32.22
CA LEU A 12 25.12 -14.66 -30.96
C LEU A 12 24.99 -13.47 -30.01
N LEU A 13 23.79 -12.90 -29.91
CA LEU A 13 23.41 -12.03 -28.80
C LEU A 13 23.37 -12.88 -27.53
N LEU A 14 24.47 -12.89 -26.78
CA LEU A 14 24.46 -13.27 -25.39
C LEU A 14 23.62 -12.20 -24.67
N LEU A 15 22.33 -12.48 -24.50
CA LEU A 15 21.49 -11.79 -23.53
C LEU A 15 22.05 -12.13 -22.15
N SER A 16 23.03 -11.36 -21.69
CA SER A 16 23.31 -11.30 -20.26
C SER A 16 22.05 -10.75 -19.63
N SER A 17 21.31 -11.59 -18.90
CA SER A 17 20.25 -11.17 -18.02
C SER A 17 20.89 -10.37 -16.89
N THR A 18 21.21 -9.11 -17.15
CA THR A 18 21.34 -8.13 -16.08
C THR A 18 19.93 -8.03 -15.49
N PRO A 19 19.69 -8.50 -14.26
CA PRO A 19 18.41 -8.22 -13.62
C PRO A 19 18.20 -6.71 -13.70
N LEU A 20 16.99 -6.31 -14.10
CA LEU A 20 16.60 -4.90 -14.05
C LEU A 20 16.97 -4.38 -12.64
N PRO A 21 17.54 -3.17 -12.51
CA PRO A 21 17.70 -2.57 -11.19
C PRO A 21 16.34 -2.59 -10.50
N GLY A 22 16.31 -3.30 -9.37
CA GLY A 22 15.06 -3.70 -8.73
C GLY A 22 14.31 -2.52 -8.14
N VAL A 23 13.02 -2.75 -7.90
CA VAL A 23 12.31 -2.02 -6.85
C VAL A 23 12.97 -2.45 -5.55
N GLU A 24 14.02 -1.73 -5.16
CA GLU A 24 14.60 -1.85 -3.83
C GLU A 24 13.45 -1.58 -2.86
N ASN A 25 13.19 -2.50 -1.93
CA ASN A 25 12.24 -2.25 -0.85
C ASN A 25 12.75 -1.01 -0.11
N ALA A 26 12.17 0.16 -0.39
CA ALA A 26 12.49 1.41 0.29
C ALA A 26 12.23 1.30 1.81
N ALA A 27 11.40 0.34 2.21
CA ALA A 27 11.12 0.01 3.59
C ALA A 27 12.18 -0.95 4.17
N GLY A 28 12.75 -0.59 5.33
CA GLY A 28 13.65 -1.48 6.09
C GLY A 28 12.98 -2.83 6.42
N PRO A 29 13.76 -3.85 6.86
CA PRO A 29 13.29 -5.23 7.04
C PRO A 29 12.11 -5.39 8.04
N GLU A 30 11.88 -4.38 8.87
CA GLU A 30 10.83 -4.35 9.90
C GLU A 30 9.54 -3.65 9.44
N ALA A 31 9.54 -3.05 8.23
CA ALA A 31 8.39 -2.35 7.70
C ALA A 31 7.46 -3.29 6.91
N TRP A 32 6.16 -3.04 7.05
CA TRP A 32 5.08 -3.68 6.29
C TRP A 32 4.09 -2.59 5.87
N PRO A 33 4.47 -1.68 4.96
CA PRO A 33 3.78 -0.41 4.75
C PRO A 33 2.42 -0.51 4.03
N MET A 34 2.08 -1.67 3.45
CA MET A 34 0.83 -1.84 2.70
C MET A 34 0.39 -3.30 2.69
N PHE A 35 -0.75 -3.60 2.06
CA PHE A 35 -1.20 -4.98 1.92
C PHE A 35 -0.12 -5.85 1.27
N ARG A 36 0.20 -6.99 1.90
CA ARG A 36 1.29 -7.90 1.49
C ARG A 36 2.69 -7.26 1.46
N GLY A 37 2.89 -6.13 2.14
CA GLY A 37 4.19 -5.57 2.50
C GLY A 37 4.91 -4.76 1.42
N THR A 38 4.66 -5.01 0.13
CA THR A 38 5.35 -4.35 -0.98
C THR A 38 4.37 -4.02 -2.12
N PRO A 39 4.70 -3.07 -3.01
CA PRO A 39 3.89 -2.79 -4.20
C PRO A 39 3.62 -4.02 -5.08
N SER A 40 4.57 -4.96 -5.17
CA SER A 40 4.42 -6.22 -5.90
C SER A 40 3.55 -7.25 -5.18
N GLY A 41 3.11 -6.97 -3.95
CA GLY A 41 2.28 -7.85 -3.15
C GLY A 41 3.00 -9.15 -2.75
N ALA A 42 4.31 -9.11 -2.49
CA ALA A 42 5.10 -10.32 -2.25
C ALA A 42 4.61 -11.13 -1.04
N GLY A 43 4.15 -10.47 0.02
CA GLY A 43 3.68 -11.10 1.26
C GLY A 43 4.79 -11.83 2.01
N ARG A 44 6.03 -11.31 1.94
CA ARG A 44 7.23 -11.94 2.52
C ARG A 44 8.00 -10.92 3.34
N SER A 45 8.35 -11.31 4.56
CA SER A 45 9.37 -10.61 5.35
C SER A 45 10.71 -11.31 5.16
N THR A 46 11.80 -10.53 5.19
CA THR A 46 13.17 -11.04 5.22
C THR A 46 13.64 -11.41 6.64
N VAL A 47 12.84 -11.08 7.66
CA VAL A 47 13.16 -11.36 9.06
C VAL A 47 13.15 -12.86 9.32
N VAL A 48 14.26 -13.36 9.87
CA VAL A 48 14.36 -14.75 10.34
C VAL A 48 13.95 -14.80 11.81
N LEU A 49 12.88 -15.53 12.10
CA LEU A 49 12.38 -15.68 13.46
C LEU A 49 13.29 -16.59 14.30
N GLN A 50 13.58 -16.15 15.52
CA GLN A 50 14.24 -16.96 16.53
C GLN A 50 13.21 -17.62 17.43
N LEU A 51 13.24 -18.95 17.51
CA LEU A 51 12.29 -19.75 18.30
C LEU A 51 12.91 -20.14 19.66
N PRO A 52 12.10 -20.29 20.73
CA PRO A 52 10.65 -20.12 20.75
C PRO A 52 10.23 -18.65 20.79
N LEU A 53 9.12 -18.34 20.12
CA LEU A 53 8.49 -17.02 20.25
C LEU A 53 7.82 -16.89 21.63
N LYS A 54 7.84 -15.67 22.15
CA LYS A 54 7.05 -15.25 23.32
C LYS A 54 6.17 -14.09 22.92
N GLU A 55 4.98 -14.01 23.51
CA GLU A 55 4.14 -12.83 23.38
C GLU A 55 4.92 -11.61 23.90
N HIS A 56 5.04 -10.57 23.07
CA HIS A 56 5.65 -9.31 23.48
C HIS A 56 4.64 -8.46 24.25
N TRP A 57 3.47 -8.26 23.66
CA TRP A 57 2.29 -7.68 24.29
C TRP A 57 1.02 -8.14 23.57
N SER A 58 -0.13 -7.97 24.23
CA SER A 58 -1.45 -8.13 23.64
C SER A 58 -2.35 -6.96 24.06
N ARG A 59 -3.29 -6.59 23.17
CA ARG A 59 -4.27 -5.54 23.42
C ARG A 59 -5.65 -6.02 23.02
N ARG A 60 -6.62 -5.74 23.89
CA ARG A 60 -8.05 -5.94 23.63
C ARG A 60 -8.69 -4.59 23.24
N PHE A 61 -9.58 -4.64 22.26
CA PHE A 61 -10.45 -3.52 21.88
C PHE A 61 -11.85 -3.78 22.44
N GLU A 62 -12.48 -2.74 22.99
CA GLU A 62 -13.84 -2.80 23.56
C GLU A 62 -14.84 -2.42 22.46
N GLY A 63 -15.02 -3.29 21.47
CA GLY A 63 -15.76 -3.00 20.23
C GLY A 63 -14.87 -3.12 18.99
N GLY A 64 -15.45 -2.89 17.81
CA GLY A 64 -14.76 -3.06 16.54
C GLY A 64 -14.73 -4.50 16.06
N ALA A 65 -14.90 -4.67 14.75
CA ALA A 65 -14.54 -5.89 14.05
C ALA A 65 -13.43 -5.56 13.04
N PHE A 66 -12.36 -6.34 13.04
CA PHE A 66 -11.23 -6.11 12.14
C PHE A 66 -11.31 -7.05 10.94
N ALA A 67 -11.56 -6.49 9.76
CA ALA A 67 -11.35 -7.18 8.48
C ALA A 67 -9.99 -6.82 7.86
N ALA A 68 -9.50 -5.60 8.13
CA ALA A 68 -8.23 -5.10 7.63
C ALA A 68 -7.02 -5.83 8.25
N THR A 69 -5.98 -5.99 7.44
CA THR A 69 -4.65 -6.39 7.93
C THR A 69 -3.91 -5.15 8.46
N PRO A 70 -3.27 -5.20 9.64
CA PRO A 70 -2.46 -4.08 10.12
C PRO A 70 -1.26 -3.83 9.20
N VAL A 71 -0.89 -2.56 9.06
CA VAL A 71 0.33 -2.15 8.36
C VAL A 71 1.27 -1.44 9.31
N ILE A 72 2.58 -1.59 9.09
CA ILE A 72 3.62 -1.18 10.02
C ILE A 72 4.65 -0.32 9.30
N TYR A 73 4.93 0.86 9.85
CA TYR A 73 6.04 1.69 9.40
C TYR A 73 6.50 2.60 10.54
N ALA A 74 7.81 2.81 10.67
CA ALA A 74 8.43 3.68 11.67
C ALA A 74 7.84 3.50 13.09
N ASP A 75 7.94 2.27 13.62
CA ASP A 75 7.45 1.87 14.96
C ASP A 75 5.97 2.16 15.22
N THR A 76 5.18 2.31 14.17
CA THR A 76 3.74 2.59 14.24
C THR A 76 2.96 1.52 13.50
N ILE A 77 1.94 0.98 14.16
CA ILE A 77 0.92 0.11 13.56
C ILE A 77 -0.27 0.98 13.18
N TYR A 78 -0.75 0.86 11.94
CA TYR A 78 -2.00 1.46 11.48
C TYR A 78 -3.03 0.36 11.22
N LEU A 79 -4.22 0.53 11.79
CA LEU A 79 -5.28 -0.47 11.70
C LEU A 79 -6.65 0.22 11.73
N GLY A 80 -7.49 -0.12 10.75
CA GLY A 80 -8.89 0.27 10.71
C GLY A 80 -9.81 -0.86 11.14
N ASP A 81 -10.90 -0.54 11.82
CA ASP A 81 -12.00 -1.47 12.09
C ASP A 81 -13.26 -1.11 11.29
N LEU A 82 -14.24 -2.03 11.34
CA LEU A 82 -15.53 -1.89 10.68
C LEU A 82 -16.53 -0.98 11.42
N ASP A 83 -16.20 -0.51 12.62
CA ASP A 83 -17.03 0.46 13.36
C ASP A 83 -16.59 1.91 13.06
N GLY A 84 -15.57 2.09 12.23
CA GLY A 84 -15.10 3.38 11.76
C GLY A 84 -13.96 3.98 12.56
N HIS A 85 -13.26 3.19 13.37
CA HIS A 85 -12.04 3.63 14.02
C HIS A 85 -10.82 3.28 13.17
N PHE A 86 -10.03 4.29 12.81
CA PHE A 86 -8.70 4.12 12.24
C PHE A 86 -7.66 4.54 13.28
N THR A 87 -6.95 3.57 13.85
CA THR A 87 -6.05 3.78 14.98
C THR A 87 -4.58 3.66 14.57
N ALA A 88 -3.75 4.57 15.08
CA ALA A 88 -2.30 4.41 15.11
C ALA A 88 -1.83 3.99 16.50
N LEU A 89 -1.00 2.94 16.56
CA LEU A 89 -0.48 2.37 17.79
C LEU A 89 1.04 2.35 17.78
N SER A 90 1.66 2.52 18.94
CA SER A 90 3.08 2.20 19.14
C SER A 90 3.31 0.69 18.96
N LEU A 91 4.25 0.32 18.09
CA LEU A 91 4.64 -1.08 17.84
C LEU A 91 5.18 -1.76 19.10
N ASP A 92 5.94 -1.04 19.92
CA ASP A 92 6.56 -1.57 21.14
C ASP A 92 5.57 -1.80 22.29
N THR A 93 4.55 -0.95 22.40
CA THR A 93 3.71 -0.91 23.62
C THR A 93 2.24 -1.20 23.37
N GLY A 94 1.79 -1.20 22.11
CA GLY A 94 0.38 -1.30 21.74
C GLY A 94 -0.47 -0.09 22.16
N LYS A 95 0.13 0.97 22.71
CA LYS A 95 -0.59 2.18 23.14
C LYS A 95 -1.03 3.00 21.94
N THR A 96 -2.24 3.58 22.02
CA THR A 96 -2.74 4.50 20.99
C THR A 96 -1.90 5.77 20.96
N LEU A 97 -1.39 6.10 19.77
CA LEU A 97 -0.73 7.37 19.47
C LEU A 97 -1.78 8.41 19.07
N TRP A 98 -2.69 8.03 18.18
CA TRP A 98 -3.85 8.80 17.78
C TRP A 98 -4.94 7.88 17.22
N GLN A 99 -6.15 8.40 17.11
CA GLN A 99 -7.28 7.73 16.47
C GLN A 99 -8.05 8.74 15.61
N PHE A 100 -8.46 8.29 14.43
CA PHE A 100 -9.42 8.95 13.57
C PHE A 100 -10.72 8.16 13.61
N ASP A 101 -11.85 8.86 13.68
CA ASP A 101 -13.19 8.27 13.70
C ASP A 101 -13.94 8.71 12.44
N SER A 102 -14.28 7.77 11.56
CA SER A 102 -15.34 7.98 10.57
C SER A 102 -16.69 7.93 11.27
N SER A 103 -17.59 8.82 10.86
CA SER A 103 -18.88 9.00 11.54
C SER A 103 -19.75 7.76 11.47
N ASP A 104 -19.78 7.07 10.31
CA ASP A 104 -20.69 5.95 10.04
C ASP A 104 -20.16 4.98 8.95
N SER A 105 -18.85 4.89 8.73
CA SER A 105 -18.25 4.00 7.71
C SER A 105 -17.13 3.15 8.29
N GLY A 106 -17.02 1.89 7.86
CA GLY A 106 -15.99 0.95 8.30
C GLY A 106 -14.78 0.91 7.36
N PHE A 107 -13.64 0.44 7.87
CA PHE A 107 -12.40 0.25 7.10
C PHE A 107 -12.18 -1.24 6.80
N PRO A 108 -12.68 -1.76 5.65
CA PRO A 108 -12.67 -3.20 5.38
C PRO A 108 -11.29 -3.72 4.95
N SER A 109 -10.36 -2.84 4.59
CA SER A 109 -9.11 -3.21 3.94
C SER A 109 -7.88 -2.54 4.55
N ALA A 110 -6.70 -3.12 4.29
CA ALA A 110 -5.44 -2.59 4.79
C ALA A 110 -5.17 -1.19 4.20
N ALA A 111 -4.63 -0.29 5.03
CA ALA A 111 -4.12 0.99 4.58
C ALA A 111 -2.80 0.84 3.80
N ALA A 112 -2.31 1.94 3.24
CA ALA A 112 -0.95 2.07 2.73
C ALA A 112 -0.29 3.31 3.37
N VAL A 113 0.90 3.14 3.95
CA VAL A 113 1.70 4.21 4.52
C VAL A 113 2.90 4.49 3.64
N SER A 114 3.18 5.77 3.40
CA SER A 114 4.37 6.18 2.65
C SER A 114 5.64 5.85 3.44
N THR A 115 6.63 5.29 2.75
CA THR A 115 7.96 4.99 3.30
C THR A 115 8.96 6.12 3.12
N GLU A 116 8.52 7.27 2.60
CA GLU A 116 9.37 8.45 2.38
C GLU A 116 9.06 9.51 3.46
N PRO A 117 10.06 9.95 4.24
CA PRO A 117 9.87 10.90 5.35
C PRO A 117 9.24 12.24 4.94
N GLU A 118 9.45 12.70 3.71
CA GLU A 118 8.87 13.95 3.18
C GLU A 118 7.34 13.86 3.03
N TYR A 119 6.80 12.64 3.00
CA TYR A 119 5.39 12.35 2.82
C TYR A 119 4.86 11.58 4.03
N PRO A 120 4.60 12.25 5.18
CA PRO A 120 4.10 11.63 6.40
C PRO A 120 2.61 11.29 6.27
N PHE A 121 2.29 10.38 5.35
CA PHE A 121 0.95 10.10 4.84
C PHE A 121 0.61 8.62 4.94
N VAL A 122 -0.60 8.34 5.41
CA VAL A 122 -1.24 7.03 5.37
C VAL A 122 -2.58 7.16 4.67
N VAL A 123 -2.82 6.30 3.68
CA VAL A 123 -4.04 6.29 2.87
C VAL A 123 -4.86 5.07 3.21
N VAL A 124 -6.17 5.27 3.39
CA VAL A 124 -7.13 4.20 3.70
C VAL A 124 -8.43 4.46 2.94
N GLY A 125 -9.13 3.39 2.57
CA GLY A 125 -10.45 3.47 1.99
C GLY A 125 -11.51 2.84 2.90
N ASP A 126 -12.72 3.39 2.86
CA ASP A 126 -13.86 2.87 3.63
C ASP A 126 -14.93 2.17 2.78
N ASP A 127 -15.87 1.54 3.46
CA ASP A 127 -17.00 0.81 2.86
C ASP A 127 -18.03 1.71 2.17
N PHE A 128 -17.97 3.02 2.38
CA PHE A 128 -18.79 4.02 1.70
C PHE A 128 -18.10 4.64 0.48
N GLY A 129 -16.91 4.15 0.13
CA GLY A 129 -16.19 4.60 -1.06
C GLY A 129 -15.34 5.85 -0.86
N VAL A 130 -15.11 6.27 0.39
CA VAL A 130 -14.24 7.41 0.68
C VAL A 130 -12.80 6.95 0.84
N ILE A 131 -11.92 7.48 0.01
CA ILE A 131 -10.47 7.35 0.14
C ILE A 131 -9.98 8.55 0.95
N ARG A 132 -9.28 8.32 2.06
CA ARG A 132 -8.72 9.37 2.91
C ARG A 132 -7.21 9.24 3.01
N CYS A 133 -6.53 10.37 2.93
CA CYS A 133 -5.14 10.49 3.35
C CYS A 133 -5.08 11.21 4.70
N LEU A 134 -4.43 10.57 5.67
CA LEU A 134 -4.22 11.10 7.00
C LEU A 134 -2.73 11.37 7.21
N ASN A 135 -2.44 12.41 8.00
CA ASN A 135 -1.09 12.69 8.45
C ASN A 135 -0.66 11.65 9.52
N THR A 136 0.45 10.95 9.29
CA THR A 136 0.92 9.83 10.14
C THR A 136 1.25 10.24 11.57
N ASN A 137 1.56 11.51 11.83
CA ASN A 137 1.90 12.02 13.16
C ASN A 137 0.68 12.44 13.98
N SER A 138 -0.45 12.75 13.34
CA SER A 138 -1.59 13.40 14.01
C SER A 138 -2.95 12.77 13.74
N GLY A 139 -3.07 11.89 12.74
CA GLY A 139 -4.34 11.31 12.31
C GLY A 139 -5.28 12.29 11.60
N LYS A 140 -4.83 13.54 11.36
CA LYS A 140 -5.65 14.56 10.69
C LYS A 140 -5.75 14.28 9.20
N VAL A 141 -6.94 14.47 8.65
CA VAL A 141 -7.18 14.39 7.20
C VAL A 141 -6.36 15.46 6.48
N VAL A 142 -5.60 15.03 5.49
CA VAL A 142 -4.85 15.88 4.54
C VAL A 142 -5.72 16.14 3.32
N TRP A 143 -6.33 15.08 2.79
CA TRP A 143 -7.31 15.12 1.71
C TRP A 143 -8.22 13.89 1.77
N ASP A 144 -9.37 13.98 1.13
CA ASP A 144 -10.27 12.86 0.87
C ASP A 144 -10.83 12.93 -0.56
N LEU A 145 -11.31 11.77 -1.04
CA LEU A 145 -11.94 11.62 -2.34
C LEU A 145 -13.07 10.58 -2.24
N SER A 146 -14.29 10.97 -2.61
CA SER A 146 -15.43 10.05 -2.69
C SER A 146 -15.50 9.36 -4.06
N MET A 147 -15.67 8.04 -4.01
CA MET A 147 -16.01 7.16 -5.13
C MET A 147 -17.47 6.70 -5.00
N GLU A 148 -18.02 6.04 -6.01
CA GLU A 148 -19.41 5.56 -5.99
C GLU A 148 -19.55 4.10 -5.49
N GLY A 149 -18.47 3.52 -4.95
CA GLY A 149 -18.46 2.15 -4.47
C GLY A 149 -17.39 1.92 -3.41
N GLU A 150 -17.60 0.87 -2.62
CA GLU A 150 -16.72 0.47 -1.51
C GLU A 150 -15.24 0.30 -1.92
N ILE A 151 -14.34 0.73 -1.05
CA ILE A 151 -12.90 0.50 -1.17
C ILE A 151 -12.49 -0.77 -0.40
N SER A 152 -12.82 -1.92 -1.00
CA SER A 152 -12.55 -3.24 -0.40
C SER A 152 -11.15 -3.80 -0.67
N GLY A 153 -10.43 -3.23 -1.65
CA GLY A 153 -9.13 -3.70 -2.10
C GLY A 153 -8.02 -2.69 -1.80
N GLY A 154 -7.74 -2.44 -0.52
CA GLY A 154 -6.83 -1.44 0.05
C GLY A 154 -5.78 -0.75 -0.87
N PRO A 155 -5.52 0.55 -0.67
CA PRO A 155 -4.65 1.36 -1.53
C PRO A 155 -3.23 0.80 -1.67
N THR A 156 -2.54 1.19 -2.74
CA THR A 156 -1.11 0.91 -2.94
C THR A 156 -0.38 2.20 -3.26
N ILE A 157 0.62 2.55 -2.45
CA ILE A 157 1.47 3.72 -2.68
C ILE A 157 2.67 3.30 -3.52
N LEU A 158 2.94 4.07 -4.57
CA LEU A 158 4.11 3.91 -5.43
C LEU A 158 4.97 5.17 -5.33
N HIS A 159 6.24 4.98 -5.01
CA HIS A 159 7.24 6.02 -5.08
C HIS A 159 7.87 5.99 -6.48
N SER A 160 7.73 7.10 -7.21
CA SER A 160 8.34 7.28 -8.53
C SER A 160 9.41 8.37 -8.44
N SER A 161 10.24 8.52 -9.47
CA SER A 161 11.28 9.57 -9.53
C SER A 161 10.71 11.00 -9.58
N GLU A 162 9.39 11.18 -9.76
CA GLU A 162 8.72 12.47 -9.70
C GLU A 162 8.05 12.67 -8.34
N THR A 163 6.74 12.40 -8.29
CA THR A 163 5.89 12.51 -7.11
C THR A 163 5.25 11.16 -6.83
N PRO A 164 5.08 10.79 -5.55
CA PRO A 164 4.46 9.52 -5.20
C PRO A 164 2.96 9.52 -5.54
N VAL A 165 2.48 8.36 -5.97
CA VAL A 165 1.09 8.16 -6.40
C VAL A 165 0.43 7.04 -5.59
N VAL A 166 -0.90 7.01 -5.62
CA VAL A 166 -1.71 6.00 -4.96
C VAL A 166 -2.62 5.34 -5.98
N LEU A 167 -2.57 4.02 -6.06
CA LEU A 167 -3.52 3.23 -6.83
C LEU A 167 -4.62 2.71 -5.90
N VAL A 168 -5.88 2.90 -6.31
CA VAL A 168 -7.04 2.43 -5.55
C VAL A 168 -8.07 1.83 -6.49
N GLY A 169 -8.45 0.58 -6.22
CA GLY A 169 -9.60 -0.07 -6.85
C GLY A 169 -10.88 0.16 -6.04
N SER A 170 -11.98 0.36 -6.73
CA SER A 170 -13.30 0.60 -6.13
C SER A 170 -14.35 -0.36 -6.72
N GLN A 171 -15.38 -0.65 -5.92
CA GLN A 171 -16.52 -1.44 -6.37
C GLN A 171 -17.42 -0.71 -7.39
N ASP A 172 -17.19 0.58 -7.68
CA ASP A 172 -17.80 1.29 -8.82
C ASP A 172 -17.14 0.96 -10.18
N ALA A 173 -16.51 -0.22 -10.27
CA ALA A 173 -15.79 -0.71 -11.45
C ALA A 173 -14.62 0.17 -11.92
N THR A 174 -14.07 0.99 -11.02
CA THR A 174 -13.01 1.95 -11.34
C THR A 174 -11.69 1.66 -10.62
N LEU A 175 -10.59 1.72 -11.36
CA LEU A 175 -9.23 1.90 -10.84
C LEU A 175 -8.81 3.37 -11.01
N VAL A 176 -8.41 4.03 -9.93
CA VAL A 176 -7.89 5.40 -9.95
C VAL A 176 -6.41 5.45 -9.58
N CYS A 177 -5.70 6.39 -10.20
CA CYS A 177 -4.38 6.82 -9.75
C CYS A 177 -4.47 8.26 -9.25
N LEU A 178 -4.07 8.45 -8.00
CA LEU A 178 -4.14 9.71 -7.28
C LEU A 178 -2.74 10.21 -7.00
N GLN A 179 -2.53 11.52 -7.07
CA GLN A 179 -1.34 12.12 -6.51
C GLN A 179 -1.41 12.03 -4.97
N LEU A 180 -0.37 11.47 -4.34
CA LEU A 180 -0.37 11.24 -2.88
C LEU A 180 -0.48 12.54 -2.05
N THR A 181 0.00 13.67 -2.58
CA THR A 181 0.09 14.93 -1.82
C THR A 181 -1.24 15.66 -1.65
N ASP A 182 -2.15 15.54 -2.62
CA ASP A 182 -3.39 16.34 -2.68
C ASP A 182 -4.63 15.54 -3.12
N GLY A 183 -4.49 14.23 -3.38
CA GLY A 183 -5.60 13.37 -3.79
C GLY A 183 -6.08 13.62 -5.22
N LYS A 184 -5.38 14.45 -6.01
CA LYS A 184 -5.77 14.76 -7.39
C LYS A 184 -5.74 13.49 -8.24
N ILE A 185 -6.84 13.20 -8.93
CA ILE A 185 -6.91 12.12 -9.93
C ILE A 185 -5.98 12.47 -11.09
N LEU A 186 -4.97 11.63 -11.31
CA LEU A 186 -4.07 11.69 -12.46
C LEU A 186 -4.66 10.95 -13.66
N TRP A 187 -5.27 9.78 -13.40
CA TRP A 187 -6.02 9.04 -14.40
C TRP A 187 -7.07 8.12 -13.75
N ARG A 188 -8.03 7.70 -14.57
CA ARG A 188 -9.11 6.76 -14.23
C ARG A 188 -9.20 5.67 -15.29
N HIS A 189 -9.41 4.43 -14.87
CA HIS A 189 -9.66 3.31 -15.75
C HIS A 189 -10.90 2.54 -15.29
N GLU A 190 -11.85 2.33 -16.20
CA GLU A 190 -13.12 1.66 -15.91
C GLU A 190 -13.12 0.27 -16.54
N ILE A 191 -13.66 -0.69 -15.81
CA ILE A 191 -13.87 -2.05 -16.26
C ILE A 191 -15.36 -2.41 -16.21
N ALA A 192 -15.71 -3.64 -16.57
CA ALA A 192 -17.11 -4.06 -16.67
C ALA A 192 -17.79 -4.36 -15.32
N ASP A 193 -17.01 -4.55 -14.25
CA ASP A 193 -17.52 -4.99 -12.94
C ASP A 193 -16.58 -4.54 -11.80
N GLN A 194 -16.98 -4.80 -10.56
CA GLN A 194 -16.31 -4.32 -9.35
C GLN A 194 -14.83 -4.69 -9.24
N ILE A 195 -14.01 -3.76 -8.75
CA ILE A 195 -12.63 -4.03 -8.34
C ILE A 195 -12.59 -4.23 -6.82
N ARG A 196 -12.30 -5.47 -6.39
CA ARG A 196 -12.31 -5.89 -4.98
C ARG A 196 -10.95 -6.30 -4.44
N CYS A 197 -9.88 -5.98 -5.17
CA CYS A 197 -8.51 -6.38 -4.84
C CYS A 197 -7.59 -5.17 -4.77
N SER A 198 -6.54 -5.29 -3.95
CA SER A 198 -5.46 -4.31 -3.93
C SER A 198 -4.68 -4.35 -5.25
N PRO A 199 -4.43 -3.19 -5.89
CA PRO A 199 -3.53 -3.11 -7.02
C PRO A 199 -2.13 -3.61 -6.64
N THR A 200 -1.42 -4.24 -7.57
CA THR A 200 0.00 -4.60 -7.39
C THR A 200 0.79 -4.19 -8.62
N VAL A 201 2.05 -3.83 -8.42
CA VAL A 201 2.98 -3.36 -9.45
C VAL A 201 4.34 -4.01 -9.22
N ASP A 202 4.92 -4.60 -10.27
CA ASP A 202 6.21 -5.31 -10.29
C ASP A 202 7.18 -4.64 -11.27
#